data_AF-A0A7V7RQA2-F1
#
_entry.id   AF-A0A7V7RQA2-F1
#
_cell.length_a   1.000
_cell.length_b   1.000
_cell.length_c   1.000
_cell.angle_alpha   90.00
_cell.angle_beta   90.00
_cell.angle_gamma   90.00
#
_symmetry.space_group_name_H-M   'P 1'
#
loop_
_entity.id
_entity.type
_entity.pdbx_description
1 polymer ?
#
loop_
_entity_poly.entity_id
_entity_poly.type
_entity_poly.pdbx_seq_one_letter_code
_entity_poly.pdbx_strand_id
1 'polypeptide(L)'
;MLEEFLASLIPNGSTSLDTRKIDRNIEMLKNYSWFKDIYDDERYHRLFFVNRKVRMYLQNTYRVKKIIKNEDFKIKFIKFLNEQL
;
A
#
# COMPACT_ATOMS: atom_id res chain seq x y z
N MET A 1 -1.23 10.10 -17.62
CA MET A 1 -1.73 8.73 -17.45
C MET A 1 -1.30 8.03 -16.15
N LEU A 2 -0.01 7.76 -15.86
CA LEU A 2 0.39 7.15 -14.57
C LEU A 2 0.41 8.17 -13.41
N GLU A 3 0.99 9.35 -13.66
CA GLU A 3 1.05 10.49 -12.74
C GLU A 3 -0.35 10.95 -12.26
N GLU A 4 -1.32 11.08 -13.18
CA GLU A 4 -2.69 11.46 -12.86
C GLU A 4 -3.42 10.42 -11.99
N PHE A 5 -3.12 9.13 -12.20
CA PHE A 5 -3.62 8.06 -11.35
C PHE A 5 -3.01 8.17 -9.94
N LEU A 6 -1.69 8.35 -9.81
CA LEU A 6 -1.04 8.55 -8.52
C LEU A 6 -1.58 9.78 -7.78
N ALA A 7 -1.85 10.87 -8.49
CA ALA A 7 -2.48 12.07 -7.94
C ALA A 7 -3.91 11.79 -7.42
N SER A 8 -4.72 11.03 -8.17
CA SER A 8 -6.07 10.62 -7.74
C SER A 8 -6.10 9.68 -6.52
N LEU A 9 -4.96 9.07 -6.18
CA LEU A 9 -4.85 8.15 -5.06
C LEU A 9 -4.51 8.84 -3.74
N ILE A 10 -4.08 10.10 -3.79
CA ILE A 10 -3.80 10.94 -2.62
C ILE A 10 -5.14 11.54 -2.14
N PRO A 11 -5.63 11.19 -0.94
CA PRO A 11 -6.87 11.76 -0.43
C PRO A 11 -6.68 13.26 -0.16
N ASN A 12 -7.53 14.09 -0.76
CA ASN A 12 -7.73 15.48 -0.35
C ASN A 12 -8.51 15.48 0.98
N GLY A 13 -7.85 15.19 2.10
CA GLY A 13 -8.48 15.19 3.42
C GLY A 13 -7.61 14.57 4.52
N SER A 14 -7.43 15.31 5.62
CA SER A 14 -6.53 15.05 6.76
C SER A 14 -5.05 14.87 6.39
N THR A 15 -4.20 15.81 6.83
CA THR A 15 -2.73 15.66 6.77
C THR A 15 -2.21 14.51 7.62
N SER A 16 -3.02 14.03 8.57
CA SER A 16 -2.66 12.97 9.51
C SER A 16 -3.06 11.58 9.01
N LEU A 17 -2.14 10.63 9.23
CA LEU A 17 -2.33 9.21 8.91
C LEU A 17 -3.06 8.51 10.06
N ASP A 18 -4.09 7.72 9.73
CA ASP A 18 -4.76 6.79 10.63
C ASP A 18 -3.93 5.49 10.71
N THR A 19 -2.97 5.48 11.64
CA THR A 19 -2.02 4.38 11.82
C THR A 19 -2.71 3.06 12.13
N ARG A 20 -3.75 3.07 12.99
CA ARG A 20 -4.52 1.86 13.34
C ARG A 20 -5.18 1.23 12.10
N LYS A 21 -5.70 2.06 11.20
CA LYS A 21 -6.30 1.58 9.95
C LYS A 21 -5.26 1.02 8.99
N ILE A 22 -4.10 1.65 8.91
CA ILE A 22 -2.97 1.18 8.10
C ILE A 22 -2.49 -0.19 8.61
N ASP A 23 -2.23 -0.31 9.92
CA ASP A 23 -1.75 -1.54 10.54
C ASP A 23 -2.74 -2.69 10.32
N ARG A 24 -4.04 -2.44 10.51
CA ARG A 24 -5.09 -3.42 10.21
C ARG A 24 -5.07 -3.88 8.75
N ASN A 25 -4.87 -2.96 7.82
CA ASN A 25 -4.82 -3.29 6.40
C ASN A 25 -3.52 -4.05 6.02
N ILE A 26 -2.40 -3.76 6.68
CA ILE A 26 -1.15 -4.53 6.54
C ILE A 26 -1.36 -5.95 7.07
N GLU A 27 -1.95 -6.11 8.25
CA GLU A 27 -2.26 -7.44 8.79
C GLU A 27 -3.21 -8.23 7.88
N MET A 28 -4.17 -7.56 7.23
CA MET A 28 -4.99 -8.22 6.20
C MET A 28 -4.15 -8.75 5.05
N LEU A 29 -3.21 -7.95 4.53
CA LEU A 29 -2.33 -8.34 3.42
C LEU A 29 -1.35 -9.46 3.81
N LYS A 30 -0.85 -9.47 5.06
CA LYS A 30 0.05 -10.53 5.58
C LYS A 30 -0.55 -11.94 5.57
N ASN A 31 -1.87 -12.08 5.44
CA ASN A 31 -2.51 -13.40 5.26
C ASN A 31 -2.30 -14.00 3.87
N TYR A 32 -1.70 -13.27 2.93
CA TYR A 32 -1.45 -13.73 1.56
C TYR A 32 0.05 -13.92 1.33
N SER A 33 0.44 -15.11 0.86
CA SER A 33 1.85 -15.50 0.68
C SER A 33 2.65 -14.47 -0.12
N TRP A 34 2.12 -14.02 -1.26
CA TRP A 34 2.78 -13.04 -2.12
C TRP A 34 3.14 -11.73 -1.41
N PHE A 35 2.32 -11.29 -0.45
CA PHE A 35 2.60 -10.07 0.31
C PHE A 35 3.58 -10.35 1.44
N LYS A 36 3.50 -11.54 2.06
CA LYS A 36 4.46 -11.96 3.08
C LYS A 36 5.88 -11.97 2.53
N ASP A 37 6.07 -12.48 1.32
CA ASP A 37 7.38 -12.50 0.64
C ASP A 37 7.95 -11.07 0.45
N ILE A 38 7.08 -10.09 0.15
CA ILE A 38 7.47 -8.67 0.06
C ILE A 38 7.71 -8.08 1.44
N TYR A 39 6.87 -8.40 2.41
CA TYR A 39 6.92 -7.85 3.76
C TYR A 39 8.18 -8.29 4.53
N ASP A 40 8.67 -9.50 4.25
CA ASP A 40 9.86 -10.08 4.87
C ASP A 40 11.17 -9.58 4.22
N ASP A 41 11.11 -9.00 3.01
CA ASP A 41 12.26 -8.30 2.40
C ASP A 41 12.45 -6.94 3.06
N GLU A 42 13.60 -6.76 3.73
CA GLU A 42 13.93 -5.59 4.54
C GLU A 42 13.74 -4.25 3.79
N ARG A 43 14.03 -4.23 2.48
CA ARG A 43 13.94 -3.02 1.66
C ARG A 43 12.48 -2.53 1.59
N TYR A 44 11.55 -3.45 1.38
CA TYR A 44 10.12 -3.14 1.35
C TYR A 44 9.55 -3.00 2.75
N HIS A 45 10.01 -3.82 3.71
CA HIS A 45 9.54 -3.79 5.09
C HIS A 45 9.56 -2.37 5.64
N ARG A 46 10.70 -1.67 5.49
CA ARG A 46 10.89 -0.30 5.94
C ARG A 46 9.86 0.67 5.34
N LEU A 47 9.45 0.49 4.09
CA LEU A 47 8.46 1.36 3.42
C LEU A 47 7.12 1.39 4.16
N PHE A 48 6.69 0.26 4.73
CA PHE A 48 5.41 0.17 5.44
C PHE A 48 5.39 1.00 6.74
N PHE A 49 6.56 1.33 7.29
CA PHE A 49 6.69 2.09 8.55
C PHE A 49 7.07 3.55 8.33
N VAL A 50 7.97 3.85 7.39
CA VAL A 50 8.55 5.20 7.25
C VAL A 50 8.08 5.93 6.01
N ASN A 51 7.67 5.24 4.93
CA ASN A 51 7.30 5.91 3.69
C ASN A 51 5.85 6.42 3.76
N ARG A 52 5.71 7.75 3.87
CA ARG A 52 4.38 8.41 4.00
C ARG A 52 3.45 8.10 2.81
N LYS A 53 3.97 7.99 1.59
CA LYS A 53 3.14 7.69 0.40
C LYS A 53 2.59 6.28 0.48
N VAL A 54 3.42 5.28 0.82
CA VAL A 54 2.99 3.89 1.02
C VAL A 54 1.96 3.79 2.13
N ARG A 55 2.20 4.45 3.26
CA ARG A 55 1.28 4.45 4.40
C ARG A 55 -0.06 5.10 4.07
N MET A 56 -0.05 6.25 3.40
CA MET A 56 -1.27 6.91 2.92
C MET A 56 -2.03 6.01 1.92
N TYR A 57 -1.30 5.33 1.04
CA TYR A 57 -1.88 4.41 0.06
C TYR A 57 -2.63 3.26 0.76
N LEU A 58 -2.02 2.69 1.80
CA LEU A 58 -2.55 1.57 2.58
C LEU A 58 -3.66 1.96 3.56
N GLN A 59 -3.86 3.24 3.86
CA GLN A 59 -4.97 3.70 4.71
C GLN A 59 -6.35 3.43 4.10
N ASN A 60 -6.44 3.27 2.77
CA ASN A 60 -7.71 3.01 2.07
C ASN A 60 -8.05 1.50 2.05
N THR A 61 -8.92 1.06 2.96
CA THR A 61 -9.36 -0.34 3.06
C THR A 61 -10.06 -0.87 1.80
N TYR A 62 -10.81 -0.04 1.07
CA TYR A 62 -11.41 -0.46 -0.20
C TYR A 62 -10.32 -0.80 -1.23
N ARG A 63 -9.30 0.05 -1.33
CA ARG A 63 -8.15 -0.16 -2.21
C ARG A 63 -7.39 -1.44 -1.86
N VAL A 64 -7.14 -1.68 -0.57
CA VAL A 64 -6.46 -2.89 -0.08
C VAL A 64 -7.27 -4.15 -0.43
N LYS A 65 -8.58 -4.13 -0.22
CA LYS A 65 -9.45 -5.24 -0.64
C LYS A 65 -9.42 -5.46 -2.16
N LYS A 66 -9.25 -4.39 -2.95
CA LYS A 66 -9.13 -4.48 -4.41
C LYS A 66 -7.79 -5.10 -4.85
N ILE A 67 -6.69 -4.72 -4.19
CA ILE A 67 -5.37 -5.34 -4.37
C ILE A 67 -5.42 -6.85 -4.12
N ILE A 68 -6.09 -7.27 -3.05
CA ILE A 68 -6.26 -8.68 -2.70
C ILE A 68 -7.05 -9.46 -3.76
N LYS A 69 -8.12 -8.87 -4.29
CA LYS A 69 -9.09 -9.56 -5.15
C LYS A 69 -8.76 -9.52 -6.64
N ASN A 70 -7.85 -8.65 -7.07
CA ASN A 70 -7.59 -8.42 -8.48
C ASN A 70 -6.09 -8.35 -8.76
N GLU A 71 -5.63 -9.22 -9.67
CA GLU A 71 -4.24 -9.39 -10.02
C GLU A 71 -3.61 -8.12 -10.63
N ASP A 72 -4.34 -7.37 -11.46
CA ASP A 72 -3.82 -6.11 -12.02
C ASP A 72 -3.58 -5.06 -10.93
N PHE A 73 -4.46 -5.01 -9.92
CA PHE A 73 -4.27 -4.12 -8.77
C PHE A 73 -3.12 -4.58 -7.88
N LYS A 74 -2.90 -5.89 -7.75
CA LYS A 74 -1.73 -6.47 -7.09
C LYS A 74 -0.43 -6.06 -7.80
N ILE A 75 -0.34 -6.27 -9.11
CA ILE A 75 0.81 -5.90 -9.94
C ILE A 75 1.08 -4.40 -9.84
N LYS A 76 0.04 -3.56 -9.94
CA LYS A 76 0.16 -2.10 -9.78
C LYS A 76 0.67 -1.70 -8.40
N PHE A 77 0.22 -2.37 -7.35
CA PHE A 77 0.69 -2.12 -5.99
C PHE A 77 2.17 -2.49 -5.83
N ILE A 78 2.60 -3.63 -6.35
CA ILE A 78 4.01 -4.05 -6.33
C ILE A 78 4.87 -3.06 -7.10
N LYS A 79 4.44 -2.64 -8.30
CA LYS A 79 5.13 -1.61 -9.08
C LYS A 79 5.25 -0.30 -8.29
N PHE A 80 4.17 0.13 -7.64
CA PHE A 80 4.18 1.32 -6.79
C PHE A 80 5.19 1.19 -5.64
N LEU A 81 5.28 0.03 -4.97
CA LEU A 81 6.28 -0.21 -3.93
C LEU A 81 7.72 -0.11 -4.48
N ASN A 82 7.97 -0.68 -5.66
CA ASN A 82 9.29 -0.61 -6.31
C ASN A 82 9.70 0.84 -6.64
N GLU A 83 8.74 1.70 -6.99
CA GLU A 83 8.97 3.14 -7.22
C GLU A 83 9.26 3.92 -5.93
N GLN A 84 9.08 3.30 -4.75
CA GLN A 84 9.34 3.92 -3.45
C GLN A 84 10.63 3.43 -2.77
N LEU A 85 11.31 2.44 -3.35
CA LEU A 85 12.65 2.00 -2.95
C LEU A 85 13.70 3.07 -3.34
#